data_AF-A0A833YCY7-F1
#
_entry.id   AF-A0A833YCY7-F1
#
_cell.length_a   1.000
_cell.length_b   1.000
_cell.length_c   1.000
_cell.angle_alpha   90.00
_cell.angle_beta   90.00
_cell.angle_gamma   90.00
#
_symmetry.space_group_name_H-M   'P 1'
#
loop_
_entity.id
_entity.type
_entity.pdbx_description
1 polymer ?
#
loop_
_entity_poly.entity_id
_entity_poly.type
_entity_poly.pdbx_seq_one_letter_code
_entity_poly.pdbx_strand_id
1 'polypeptide(L)'
;MLSPKLQWFLRSHLPPSTFKPIYCSASFSFSSSSLQYSPWSGLQAWRESPLNENRIWGPKGPESLVLQPPSSATNNCDNPMGSASSLAELGALVLSTSDPLAKSRLSHLAYSRCRRENLPLGVVSDPPSRPARSPKPELVSPKEIPAPKNSGLPLNAYMLHNLAHVELNAIDLAWDTVVRFSPFSEILGEGFFADFAHVADDESRHFAWCSQRLSELGFK
;
A
#
# COMPACT_ATOMS: atom_id res chain seq x y z
N MET A 1 24.20 -44.86 2.39
CA MET A 1 24.95 -45.06 3.65
C MET A 1 24.95 -43.74 4.41
N LEU A 2 24.48 -43.78 5.67
CA LEU A 2 24.58 -42.77 6.75
C LEU A 2 23.84 -41.44 6.52
N SER A 3 23.01 -40.89 7.43
CA SER A 3 22.39 -41.29 8.70
C SER A 3 21.34 -40.22 9.05
N PRO A 4 20.17 -40.55 9.64
CA PRO A 4 19.17 -39.57 10.08
C PRO A 4 19.33 -39.23 11.57
N LYS A 5 19.07 -37.98 11.96
CA LYS A 5 18.45 -37.55 13.25
C LYS A 5 18.80 -36.09 13.55
N LEU A 6 17.76 -35.25 13.64
CA LEU A 6 17.62 -34.31 14.75
C LEU A 6 16.13 -33.95 14.87
N GLN A 7 15.46 -34.74 15.71
CA GLN A 7 14.17 -34.43 16.29
C GLN A 7 14.34 -33.20 17.18
N TRP A 8 13.51 -32.18 16.96
CA TRP A 8 13.36 -31.08 17.91
C TRP A 8 12.47 -31.53 19.05
N PHE A 9 13.06 -31.65 20.24
CA PHE A 9 12.36 -31.91 21.50
C PHE A 9 11.48 -30.72 21.87
N LEU A 10 10.18 -30.95 21.96
CA LEU A 10 9.28 -30.20 22.85
C LEU A 10 9.52 -30.66 24.28
N ARG A 11 10.01 -29.78 25.16
CA ARG A 11 9.63 -29.82 26.57
C ARG A 11 9.68 -28.46 27.24
N SER A 12 8.56 -28.19 27.89
CA SER A 12 8.21 -27.13 28.82
C SER A 12 9.15 -26.99 30.01
N HIS A 13 9.29 -25.75 30.48
CA HIS A 13 9.13 -25.27 31.87
C HIS A 13 10.13 -24.14 32.19
N LEU A 14 9.67 -22.89 32.06
CA LEU A 14 10.32 -21.74 32.68
C LEU A 14 9.70 -21.53 34.08
N PRO A 15 10.50 -21.24 35.12
CA PRO A 15 10.00 -21.03 36.48
C PRO A 15 9.30 -19.67 36.62
N PRO A 16 8.41 -19.48 37.62
CA PRO A 16 7.72 -18.22 37.81
C PRO A 16 8.71 -17.17 38.35
N SER A 17 9.06 -16.20 37.52
CA SER A 17 9.78 -15.01 37.95
C SER A 17 8.81 -14.10 38.69
N THR A 18 8.92 -14.06 40.01
CA THR A 18 8.31 -13.03 40.86
C THR A 18 8.93 -11.67 40.55
N PHE A 19 8.25 -10.85 39.77
CA PHE A 19 8.57 -9.43 39.62
C PHE A 19 8.24 -8.70 40.94
N LYS A 20 9.29 -8.30 41.67
CA LYS A 20 9.14 -7.27 42.72
C LYS A 20 9.29 -5.90 42.06
N PRO A 21 8.34 -4.97 42.23
CA PRO A 21 8.50 -3.62 41.73
C PRO A 21 9.55 -2.92 42.60
N ILE A 22 10.70 -2.59 42.02
CA ILE A 22 11.61 -1.61 42.60
C ILE A 22 11.00 -0.26 42.28
N TYR A 23 10.36 0.36 43.27
CA TYR A 23 10.00 1.78 43.19
C TYR A 23 11.30 2.60 43.29
N CYS A 24 11.89 2.87 42.13
CA CYS A 24 12.87 3.94 42.00
C CYS A 24 12.10 5.25 41.80
N SER A 25 12.01 6.04 42.87
CA SER A 25 11.53 7.44 42.83
C SER A 25 12.59 8.32 42.15
N ALA A 26 12.84 8.07 40.86
CA ALA A 26 13.59 8.98 40.01
C ALA A 26 12.57 9.85 39.28
N SER A 27 12.44 11.10 39.70
CA SER A 27 11.72 12.12 38.94
C SER A 27 12.48 12.32 37.62
N PHE A 28 12.07 11.60 36.58
CA PHE A 28 12.51 11.89 35.22
C PHE A 28 11.85 13.20 34.80
N SER A 29 12.57 14.30 34.96
CA SER A 29 12.25 15.54 34.26
C SER A 29 12.43 15.28 32.76
N PHE A 30 11.33 14.89 32.09
CA PHE A 30 11.27 14.98 30.64
C PHE A 30 11.38 16.47 30.30
N SER A 31 12.58 16.89 29.91
CA SER A 31 12.74 18.17 29.24
C SER A 31 12.00 18.03 27.91
N SER A 32 10.77 18.53 27.86
CA SER A 32 10.01 18.65 26.63
C SER A 32 10.69 19.70 25.77
N SER A 33 11.80 19.35 25.14
CA SER A 33 12.21 20.03 23.92
C SER A 33 11.09 19.73 22.92
N SER A 34 10.14 20.64 22.80
CA SER A 34 9.22 20.66 21.69
C SER A 34 10.08 20.71 20.43
N LEU A 35 10.24 19.58 19.75
CA LEU A 35 10.83 19.54 18.44
C LEU A 35 9.97 20.49 17.59
N GLN A 36 10.52 21.65 17.23
CA GLN A 36 9.85 22.58 16.35
C GLN A 36 9.80 21.94 14.96
N TYR A 37 8.74 21.20 14.71
CA TYR A 37 8.45 20.64 13.41
C TYR A 37 7.76 21.71 12.57
N SER A 38 8.42 22.13 11.48
CA SER A 38 7.79 22.95 10.45
C SER A 38 7.31 22.03 9.33
N PRO A 39 6.00 21.95 9.06
CA PRO A 39 5.49 21.14 7.97
C PRO A 39 6.01 21.66 6.63
N TRP A 40 6.07 20.77 5.62
CA TRP A 40 6.36 21.16 4.25
C TRP A 40 5.34 22.23 3.80
N SER A 41 5.83 23.33 3.23
CA SER A 41 4.99 24.47 2.83
C SER A 41 3.91 24.12 1.79
N GLY A 42 4.13 23.08 0.99
CA GLY A 42 3.17 22.58 0.00
C GLY A 42 2.14 21.58 0.54
N LEU A 43 2.23 21.19 1.82
CA LEU A 43 1.40 20.10 2.37
C LEU A 43 -0.10 20.39 2.27
N GLN A 44 -0.53 21.61 2.62
CA GLN A 44 -1.95 21.96 2.54
C GLN A 44 -2.44 22.02 1.09
N ALA A 45 -1.65 22.64 0.20
CA ALA A 45 -1.98 22.67 -1.23
C ALA A 45 -2.07 21.25 -1.84
N TRP A 46 -1.23 20.32 -1.40
CA TRP A 46 -1.31 18.92 -1.82
C TRP A 46 -2.56 18.24 -1.24
N ARG A 47 -2.87 18.39 0.04
CA ARG A 47 -4.10 17.83 0.65
C ARG A 47 -5.38 18.34 -0.02
N GLU A 48 -5.43 19.63 -0.31
CA GLU A 48 -6.58 20.30 -0.92
C GLU A 48 -6.67 20.10 -2.44
N SER A 49 -5.65 19.49 -3.05
CA SER A 49 -5.66 19.24 -4.49
C SER A 49 -6.89 18.40 -4.89
N PRO A 50 -7.49 18.69 -6.07
CA PRO A 50 -8.61 17.93 -6.57
C PRO A 50 -8.18 16.49 -6.89
N LEU A 51 -9.16 15.57 -6.97
CA LEU A 51 -8.90 14.23 -7.47
C LEU A 51 -8.23 14.32 -8.84
N ASN A 52 -7.05 13.71 -8.94
CA ASN A 52 -6.29 13.72 -10.18
C ASN A 52 -6.78 12.57 -11.05
N GLU A 53 -7.54 12.85 -12.10
CA GLU A 53 -8.13 11.83 -12.97
C GLU A 53 -7.18 11.33 -14.07
N ASN A 54 -5.96 11.85 -14.17
CA ASN A 54 -5.01 11.48 -15.21
C ASN A 54 -4.53 10.04 -15.00
N ARG A 55 -5.12 9.09 -15.71
CA ARG A 55 -4.89 7.65 -15.49
C ARG A 55 -4.24 6.94 -16.67
N ILE A 56 -4.11 7.65 -17.79
CA ILE A 56 -3.39 7.21 -18.98
C ILE A 56 -2.40 8.29 -19.39
N TRP A 57 -1.35 7.90 -20.11
CA TRP A 57 -0.42 8.81 -20.77
C TRP A 57 -0.77 8.89 -22.25
N GLY A 58 -1.35 10.00 -22.69
CA GLY A 58 -1.71 10.25 -24.08
C GLY A 58 -0.55 10.81 -24.92
N PRO A 59 -0.80 11.12 -26.20
CA PRO A 59 0.22 11.62 -27.13
C PRO A 59 0.83 12.97 -26.72
N LYS A 60 0.14 13.76 -25.88
CA LYS A 60 0.58 15.09 -25.43
C LYS A 60 0.87 15.17 -23.93
N GLY A 61 0.79 14.06 -23.21
CA GLY A 61 0.98 14.01 -21.76
C GLY A 61 -0.14 13.24 -21.04
N PRO A 62 -0.22 13.36 -19.70
CA PRO A 62 -1.25 12.71 -18.91
C PRO A 62 -2.67 13.10 -19.34
N GLU A 63 -3.56 12.12 -19.42
CA GLU A 63 -4.96 12.29 -19.81
C GLU A 63 -5.89 11.53 -18.86
N SER A 64 -7.10 12.06 -18.68
CA SER A 64 -8.14 11.40 -17.92
C SER A 64 -8.69 10.18 -18.65
N LEU A 65 -9.00 9.12 -17.90
CA LEU A 65 -9.72 7.97 -18.45
C LEU A 65 -11.17 8.42 -18.72
N VAL A 66 -11.46 8.85 -19.95
CA VAL A 66 -12.84 9.12 -20.36
C VAL A 66 -13.61 7.81 -20.28
N LEU A 67 -14.46 7.68 -19.27
CA LEU A 67 -15.48 6.64 -19.22
C LEU A 67 -16.35 6.79 -20.47
N GLN A 68 -16.11 5.99 -21.51
CA GLN A 68 -17.20 5.68 -22.41
C GLN A 68 -18.31 5.06 -21.55
N PRO A 69 -19.58 5.49 -21.71
CA PRO A 69 -20.66 4.93 -20.92
C PRO A 69 -20.64 3.41 -21.08
N PRO A 70 -20.77 2.63 -19.99
CA PRO A 70 -20.71 1.20 -20.08
C PRO A 70 -21.80 0.74 -21.04
N SER A 71 -21.38 0.09 -22.12
CA SER A 71 -22.28 -0.74 -22.91
C SER A 71 -22.89 -1.73 -21.92
N SER A 72 -24.21 -1.64 -21.81
CA SER A 72 -25.08 -2.43 -20.95
C SER A 72 -24.71 -3.92 -20.94
N ALA A 73 -24.02 -4.38 -19.90
CA ALA A 73 -24.13 -5.73 -19.34
C ALA A 73 -23.06 -5.95 -18.26
N THR A 74 -23.46 -5.89 -17.00
CA THR A 74 -23.12 -6.90 -15.98
C THR A 74 -23.95 -6.57 -14.74
N ASN A 75 -25.14 -7.17 -14.68
CA ASN A 75 -25.78 -7.40 -13.39
C ASN A 75 -24.85 -8.34 -12.61
N ASN A 76 -24.29 -7.88 -11.49
CA ASN A 76 -23.72 -8.78 -10.50
C ASN A 76 -23.95 -8.21 -9.11
N CYS A 77 -24.78 -8.92 -8.33
CA CYS A 77 -24.75 -8.87 -6.88
C CYS A 77 -23.30 -9.11 -6.41
N ASP A 78 -22.90 -8.43 -5.35
CA ASP A 78 -21.58 -8.51 -4.71
C ASP A 78 -20.47 -7.69 -5.40
N ASN A 79 -20.64 -6.36 -5.49
CA ASN A 79 -19.49 -5.46 -5.64
C ASN A 79 -18.93 -5.16 -4.24
N PRO A 80 -17.84 -5.80 -3.79
CA PRO A 80 -17.35 -5.68 -2.41
C PRO A 80 -17.01 -4.24 -2.04
N MET A 81 -16.57 -3.47 -3.04
CA MET A 81 -16.22 -2.08 -2.89
C MET A 81 -17.44 -1.16 -2.72
N GLY A 82 -18.65 -1.57 -3.14
CA GLY A 82 -19.88 -0.85 -2.85
C GLY A 82 -20.39 -1.07 -1.41
N SER A 83 -20.03 -2.19 -0.81
CA SER A 83 -20.43 -2.55 0.57
C SER A 83 -19.49 -2.03 1.65
N ALA A 84 -18.24 -1.69 1.30
CA ALA A 84 -17.31 -1.09 2.24
C ALA A 84 -17.85 0.26 2.77
N SER A 85 -17.78 0.44 4.08
CA SER A 85 -18.33 1.56 4.84
C SER A 85 -17.25 2.49 5.40
N SER A 86 -15.98 2.08 5.35
CA SER A 86 -14.86 2.85 5.88
C SER A 86 -13.62 2.82 4.98
N LEU A 87 -12.70 3.76 5.21
CA LEU A 87 -11.41 3.83 4.51
C LEU A 87 -10.54 2.58 4.77
N ALA A 88 -10.52 2.09 6.01
CA ALA A 88 -9.80 0.86 6.36
C ALA A 88 -10.39 -0.38 5.66
N GLU A 89 -11.71 -0.48 5.51
CA GLU A 89 -12.35 -1.58 4.75
C GLU A 89 -11.99 -1.51 3.26
N LEU A 90 -12.01 -0.31 2.67
CA LEU A 90 -11.55 -0.10 1.30
C LEU A 90 -10.07 -0.49 1.13
N GLY A 91 -9.21 -0.09 2.07
CA GLY A 91 -7.80 -0.47 2.08
C GLY A 91 -7.59 -1.98 2.14
N ALA A 92 -8.37 -2.70 2.96
CA ALA A 92 -8.30 -4.16 3.04
C ALA A 92 -8.68 -4.84 1.72
N LEU A 93 -9.65 -4.28 0.98
CA LEU A 93 -10.00 -4.75 -0.36
C LEU A 93 -8.85 -4.53 -1.37
N VAL A 94 -8.19 -3.36 -1.32
CA VAL A 94 -7.01 -3.07 -2.17
C VAL A 94 -5.89 -4.06 -1.87
N LEU A 95 -5.56 -4.25 -0.58
CA LEU A 95 -4.52 -5.18 -0.15
C LEU A 95 -4.84 -6.64 -0.52
N SER A 96 -6.12 -7.01 -0.61
CA SER A 96 -6.55 -8.36 -1.02
C SER A 96 -6.54 -8.58 -2.53
N THR A 97 -6.32 -7.54 -3.33
CA THR A 97 -6.31 -7.64 -4.81
C THR A 97 -4.94 -8.07 -5.31
N SER A 98 -4.85 -9.21 -5.99
CA SER A 98 -3.55 -9.76 -6.44
C SER A 98 -3.03 -9.15 -7.75
N ASP A 99 -3.92 -8.90 -8.71
CA ASP A 99 -3.56 -8.33 -10.01
C ASP A 99 -3.12 -6.87 -9.85
N PRO A 100 -1.92 -6.49 -10.32
CA PRO A 100 -1.36 -5.18 -10.01
C PRO A 100 -2.09 -4.04 -10.72
N LEU A 101 -2.63 -4.26 -11.92
CA LEU A 101 -3.43 -3.25 -12.63
C LEU A 101 -4.79 -3.07 -11.98
N ALA A 102 -5.45 -4.16 -11.58
CA ALA A 102 -6.69 -4.11 -10.80
C ALA A 102 -6.47 -3.43 -9.45
N LYS A 103 -5.36 -3.73 -8.76
CA LYS A 103 -4.99 -3.08 -7.49
C LYS A 103 -4.81 -1.58 -7.66
N SER A 104 -4.08 -1.14 -8.69
CA SER A 104 -3.92 0.29 -9.00
C SER A 104 -5.26 0.98 -9.26
N ARG A 105 -6.13 0.39 -10.11
CA ARG A 105 -7.48 0.93 -10.36
C ARG A 105 -8.32 1.00 -9.09
N LEU A 106 -8.27 -0.04 -8.26
CA LEU A 106 -9.03 -0.13 -7.01
C LEU A 106 -8.53 0.88 -5.97
N SER A 107 -7.20 1.10 -5.90
CA SER A 107 -6.59 2.13 -5.05
C SER A 107 -7.18 3.51 -5.36
N HIS A 108 -7.20 3.88 -6.65
CA HIS A 108 -7.80 5.13 -7.06
C HIS A 108 -9.29 5.23 -6.71
N LEU A 109 -10.04 4.17 -6.99
CA LEU A 109 -11.48 4.17 -6.73
C LEU A 109 -11.81 4.25 -5.23
N ALA A 110 -11.01 3.58 -4.39
CA ALA A 110 -11.09 3.66 -2.95
C ALA A 110 -10.83 5.09 -2.44
N TYR A 111 -9.74 5.72 -2.87
CA TYR A 111 -9.42 7.09 -2.48
C TYR A 111 -10.49 8.09 -2.98
N SER A 112 -10.88 8.00 -4.24
CA SER A 112 -11.92 8.83 -4.85
C SER A 112 -13.27 8.68 -4.16
N ARG A 113 -13.62 7.48 -3.72
CA ARG A 113 -14.84 7.23 -2.95
C ARG A 113 -14.75 7.85 -1.56
N CYS A 114 -13.67 7.60 -0.83
CA CYS A 114 -13.43 8.18 0.49
C CYS A 114 -13.52 9.72 0.46
N ARG A 115 -12.89 10.36 -0.53
CA ARG A 115 -12.91 11.82 -0.72
C ARG A 115 -14.29 12.38 -1.04
N ARG A 116 -15.08 11.68 -1.86
CA ARG A 116 -16.42 12.15 -2.28
C ARG A 116 -17.50 11.90 -1.24
N GLU A 117 -17.45 10.76 -0.57
CA GLU A 117 -18.47 10.34 0.40
C GLU A 117 -18.09 10.73 1.84
N ASN A 118 -16.89 11.28 2.05
CA ASN A 118 -16.34 11.60 3.37
C ASN A 118 -16.43 10.40 4.34
N LEU A 119 -15.96 9.24 3.87
CA LEU A 119 -16.04 7.99 4.63
C LEU A 119 -15.21 8.09 5.93
N PRO A 120 -15.70 7.51 7.04
CA PRO A 120 -14.91 7.42 8.26
C PRO A 120 -13.68 6.53 8.04
N LEU A 121 -12.65 6.70 8.87
CA LEU A 121 -11.49 5.81 8.87
C LEU A 121 -11.90 4.34 9.09
N GLY A 122 -12.68 4.11 10.15
CA GLY A 122 -13.07 2.77 10.61
C GLY A 122 -11.88 1.90 11.00
N VAL A 123 -12.15 0.65 11.38
CA VAL A 123 -11.13 -0.32 11.78
C VAL A 123 -11.51 -1.68 11.23
N VAL A 124 -10.53 -2.42 10.69
CA VAL A 124 -10.71 -3.80 10.25
C VAL A 124 -10.21 -4.75 11.33
N SER A 125 -11.04 -5.72 11.72
CA SER A 125 -10.70 -6.66 12.79
C SER A 125 -9.60 -7.67 12.40
N ASP A 126 -9.58 -8.09 11.14
CA ASP A 126 -8.60 -9.04 10.60
C ASP A 126 -7.97 -8.51 9.31
N PRO A 127 -6.94 -7.65 9.40
CA PRO A 127 -6.25 -7.15 8.23
C PRO A 127 -5.47 -8.28 7.53
N PRO A 128 -5.36 -8.28 6.19
CA PRO A 128 -4.61 -9.30 5.48
C PRO A 128 -3.17 -9.38 6.00
N SER A 129 -2.67 -10.60 6.18
CA SER A 129 -1.33 -10.86 6.74
C SER A 129 -0.22 -10.25 5.89
N ARG A 130 -0.42 -10.19 4.58
CA ARG A 130 0.43 -9.49 3.62
C ARG A 130 -0.41 -9.03 2.42
N PRO A 131 0.03 -8.00 1.69
CA PRO A 131 -0.59 -7.62 0.44
C PRO A 131 -0.58 -8.78 -0.57
N ALA A 132 -1.71 -9.01 -1.22
CA ALA A 132 -1.87 -10.02 -2.25
C ALA A 132 -0.98 -9.70 -3.46
N ARG A 133 -0.42 -10.75 -4.05
CA ARG A 133 0.45 -10.71 -5.23
C ARG A 133 0.00 -11.78 -6.20
N SER A 134 0.03 -11.49 -7.50
CA SER A 134 -0.13 -12.50 -8.54
C SER A 134 0.95 -13.60 -8.39
N PRO A 135 0.68 -14.84 -8.87
CA PRO A 135 1.67 -15.93 -8.82
C PRO A 135 2.97 -15.66 -9.58
N LYS A 136 2.97 -14.67 -10.49
CA LYS A 136 4.14 -14.20 -11.22
C LYS A 136 4.30 -12.69 -11.08
N PRO A 137 5.54 -12.17 -11.10
CA PRO A 137 6.81 -12.91 -11.11
C PRO A 137 7.06 -13.69 -9.80
N GLU A 138 7.94 -14.68 -9.85
CA GLU A 138 8.34 -15.43 -8.65
C GLU A 138 9.11 -14.51 -7.70
N LEU A 139 8.82 -14.62 -6.41
CA LEU A 139 9.52 -13.86 -5.38
C LEU A 139 10.88 -14.51 -5.10
N VAL A 140 11.94 -13.83 -5.52
CA VAL A 140 13.33 -14.27 -5.36
C VAL A 140 14.08 -13.39 -4.37
N SER A 141 15.23 -13.85 -3.88
CA SER A 141 16.09 -13.03 -3.03
C SER A 141 16.75 -11.90 -3.85
N PRO A 142 17.16 -10.78 -3.22
CA PRO A 142 17.81 -9.68 -3.93
C PRO A 142 19.07 -10.06 -4.72
N LYS A 143 19.75 -11.15 -4.32
CA LYS A 143 20.95 -11.67 -5.00
C LYS A 143 20.64 -12.40 -6.30
N GLU A 144 19.42 -12.88 -6.45
CA GLU A 144 18.94 -13.62 -7.62
C GLU A 144 18.33 -12.69 -8.67
N ILE A 145 18.11 -11.41 -8.32
CA ILE A 145 17.65 -10.39 -9.28
C ILE A 145 18.75 -10.15 -10.32
N PRO A 146 18.49 -10.39 -11.63
CA PRO A 146 19.50 -10.20 -12.65
C PRO A 146 19.92 -8.73 -12.77
N ALA A 147 21.22 -8.48 -12.89
CA ALA A 147 21.72 -7.15 -13.25
C ALA A 147 21.17 -6.72 -14.63
N PRO A 148 21.04 -5.40 -14.93
CA PRO A 148 20.46 -4.93 -16.19
C PRO A 148 21.09 -5.58 -17.43
N LYS A 149 22.43 -5.71 -17.45
CA LYS A 149 23.21 -6.31 -18.54
C LYS A 149 22.89 -7.80 -18.78
N ASN A 150 22.40 -8.51 -17.76
CA ASN A 150 22.12 -9.94 -17.79
C ASN A 150 20.61 -10.25 -17.83
N SER A 151 19.76 -9.22 -17.87
CA SER A 151 18.30 -9.37 -17.82
C SER A 151 17.67 -9.80 -19.16
N GLY A 152 18.40 -9.62 -20.28
CA GLY A 152 17.84 -9.78 -21.62
C GLY A 152 16.89 -8.66 -22.05
N LEU A 153 16.66 -7.66 -21.20
CA LEU A 153 15.80 -6.51 -21.46
C LEU A 153 16.64 -5.30 -21.93
N PRO A 154 16.10 -4.46 -22.84
CA PRO A 154 16.60 -3.12 -23.05
C PRO A 154 16.65 -2.32 -21.74
N LEU A 155 17.67 -1.47 -21.56
CA LEU A 155 17.90 -0.76 -20.29
C LEU A 155 16.69 0.06 -19.83
N ASN A 156 16.00 0.72 -20.76
CA ASN A 156 14.79 1.48 -20.49
C ASN A 156 13.64 0.61 -19.98
N ALA A 157 13.43 -0.57 -20.57
CA ALA A 157 12.41 -1.51 -20.12
C ALA A 157 12.74 -2.08 -18.73
N TYR A 158 14.01 -2.44 -18.49
CA TYR A 158 14.48 -2.90 -17.19
C TYR A 158 14.27 -1.84 -16.09
N MET A 159 14.68 -0.59 -16.33
CA MET A 159 14.50 0.51 -15.39
C MET A 159 13.03 0.79 -15.09
N LEU A 160 12.20 0.81 -16.13
CA LEU A 160 10.78 1.07 -16.00
C LEU A 160 10.04 -0.06 -15.27
N HIS A 161 10.44 -1.31 -15.49
CA HIS A 161 9.92 -2.46 -14.74
C HIS A 161 10.26 -2.35 -13.25
N ASN A 162 11.49 -1.98 -12.90
CA ASN A 162 11.87 -1.76 -11.51
C ASN A 162 11.09 -0.59 -10.88
N LEU A 163 10.89 0.50 -11.63
CA LEU A 163 10.07 1.62 -11.15
C LEU A 163 8.64 1.16 -10.87
N ALA A 164 8.02 0.41 -11.79
CA ALA A 164 6.68 -0.15 -11.58
C ALA A 164 6.60 -1.02 -10.31
N HIS A 165 7.64 -1.82 -9.99
CA HIS A 165 7.67 -2.56 -8.73
C HIS A 165 7.77 -1.66 -7.50
N VAL A 166 8.53 -0.58 -7.57
CA VAL A 166 8.61 0.42 -6.49
C VAL A 166 7.23 1.05 -6.26
N GLU A 167 6.57 1.50 -7.32
CA GLU A 167 5.24 2.11 -7.22
C GLU A 167 4.20 1.14 -6.66
N LEU A 168 4.20 -0.12 -7.15
CA LEU A 168 3.28 -1.13 -6.66
C LEU A 168 3.50 -1.44 -5.16
N ASN A 169 4.75 -1.50 -4.71
CA ASN A 169 5.07 -1.66 -3.29
C ASN A 169 4.64 -0.42 -2.48
N ALA A 170 4.75 0.79 -3.05
CA ALA A 170 4.34 2.01 -2.37
C ALA A 170 2.82 2.08 -2.17
N ILE A 171 2.02 1.65 -3.16
CA ILE A 171 0.56 1.46 -3.01
C ILE A 171 0.26 0.54 -1.82
N ASP A 172 0.96 -0.60 -1.76
CA ASP A 172 0.73 -1.57 -0.69
C ASP A 172 1.14 -1.05 0.68
N LEU A 173 2.29 -0.39 0.80
CA LEU A 173 2.75 0.18 2.07
C LEU A 173 1.82 1.27 2.57
N ALA A 174 1.31 2.11 1.66
CA ALA A 174 0.40 3.18 2.01
C ALA A 174 -0.95 2.62 2.51
N TRP A 175 -1.55 1.68 1.79
CA TRP A 175 -2.78 1.03 2.27
C TRP A 175 -2.57 0.17 3.51
N ASP A 176 -1.46 -0.54 3.63
CA ASP A 176 -1.12 -1.31 4.83
C ASP A 176 -1.02 -0.39 6.05
N THR A 177 -0.43 0.80 5.86
CA THR A 177 -0.36 1.82 6.91
C THR A 177 -1.76 2.25 7.35
N VAL A 178 -2.63 2.53 6.38
CA VAL A 178 -4.03 2.93 6.67
C VAL A 178 -4.76 1.85 7.46
N VAL A 179 -4.71 0.61 6.97
CA VAL A 179 -5.46 -0.50 7.56
C VAL A 179 -4.91 -0.89 8.93
N ARG A 180 -3.60 -1.12 9.01
CA ARG A 180 -2.94 -1.73 10.18
C ARG A 180 -2.85 -0.77 11.36
N PHE A 181 -2.71 0.53 11.11
CA PHE A 181 -2.59 1.52 12.17
C PHE A 181 -3.89 2.26 12.49
N SER A 182 -4.99 1.97 11.78
CA SER A 182 -6.31 2.56 12.08
C SER A 182 -6.75 2.48 13.55
N PRO A 183 -6.43 1.42 14.34
CA PRO A 183 -6.76 1.39 15.78
C PRO A 183 -6.05 2.46 16.62
N PHE A 184 -5.02 3.11 16.09
CA PHE A 184 -4.24 4.16 16.76
C PHE A 184 -4.63 5.58 16.32
N SER A 185 -5.84 5.75 15.77
CA SER A 185 -6.33 7.04 15.25
C SER A 185 -6.27 8.18 16.27
N GLU A 186 -6.54 7.88 17.55
CA GLU A 186 -6.49 8.87 18.64
C GLU A 186 -5.09 9.48 18.85
N ILE A 187 -4.03 8.74 18.49
CA ILE A 187 -2.64 9.17 18.65
C ILE A 187 -2.11 9.80 17.36
N LEU A 188 -2.43 9.20 16.21
CA LEU A 188 -1.86 9.59 14.91
C LEU A 188 -2.68 10.69 14.21
N GLY A 189 -3.96 10.83 14.57
CA GLY A 189 -4.91 11.77 13.96
C GLY A 189 -5.41 11.33 12.57
N GLU A 190 -6.61 11.74 12.19
CA GLU A 190 -7.22 11.36 10.90
C GLU A 190 -6.39 11.82 9.69
N GLY A 191 -5.75 12.99 9.80
CA GLY A 191 -4.91 13.54 8.73
C GLY A 191 -3.75 12.62 8.33
N PHE A 192 -3.18 11.86 9.26
CA PHE A 192 -2.15 10.86 8.95
C PHE A 192 -2.66 9.80 7.97
N PHE A 193 -3.86 9.28 8.20
CA PHE A 193 -4.45 8.24 7.37
C PHE A 193 -4.93 8.78 6.02
N ALA A 194 -5.51 9.99 6.03
CA ALA A 194 -5.91 10.68 4.81
C ALA A 194 -4.71 10.94 3.89
N ASP A 195 -3.57 11.34 4.46
CA ASP A 195 -2.34 11.55 3.70
C ASP A 195 -1.83 10.23 3.09
N PHE A 196 -1.79 9.13 3.84
CA PHE A 196 -1.37 7.84 3.28
C PHE A 196 -2.33 7.32 2.20
N ALA A 197 -3.64 7.53 2.34
CA ALA A 197 -4.60 7.20 1.29
C ALA A 197 -4.38 8.04 0.02
N HIS A 198 -3.99 9.31 0.18
CA HIS A 198 -3.66 10.17 -0.96
C HIS A 198 -2.35 9.75 -1.64
N VAL A 199 -1.31 9.40 -0.87
CA VAL A 199 -0.08 8.79 -1.39
C VAL A 199 -0.43 7.54 -2.21
N ALA A 200 -1.29 6.66 -1.68
CA ALA A 200 -1.69 5.45 -2.40
C ALA A 200 -2.38 5.74 -3.76
N ASP A 201 -3.13 6.83 -3.89
CA ASP A 201 -3.69 7.28 -5.17
C ASP A 201 -2.60 7.77 -6.12
N ASP A 202 -1.65 8.57 -5.63
CA ASP A 202 -0.51 9.07 -6.41
C ASP A 202 0.33 7.92 -6.99
N GLU A 203 0.70 6.95 -6.16
CA GLU A 203 1.51 5.80 -6.61
C GLU A 203 0.71 4.86 -7.52
N SER A 204 -0.62 4.78 -7.35
CA SER A 204 -1.47 4.01 -8.27
C SER A 204 -1.44 4.57 -9.69
N ARG A 205 -1.35 5.90 -9.83
CA ARG A 205 -1.22 6.60 -11.10
C ARG A 205 0.17 6.40 -11.70
N HIS A 206 1.22 6.55 -10.90
CA HIS A 206 2.60 6.32 -11.36
C HIS A 206 2.80 4.88 -11.85
N PHE A 207 2.27 3.91 -11.12
CA PHE A 207 2.26 2.51 -11.52
C PHE A 207 1.54 2.30 -12.87
N ALA A 208 0.36 2.92 -13.04
CA ALA A 208 -0.42 2.79 -14.26
C ALA A 208 0.34 3.33 -15.48
N TRP A 209 0.99 4.49 -15.36
CA TRP A 209 1.82 5.06 -16.45
C TRP A 209 3.03 4.19 -16.76
N CYS A 210 3.72 3.66 -15.75
CA CYS A 210 4.84 2.74 -15.96
C CYS A 210 4.39 1.47 -16.70
N SER A 211 3.27 0.90 -16.27
CA SER A 211 2.69 -0.30 -16.87
C SER A 211 2.24 -0.08 -18.30
N GLN A 212 1.59 1.05 -18.58
CA GLN A 212 1.22 1.44 -19.94
C GLN A 212 2.47 1.52 -20.82
N ARG A 213 3.51 2.22 -20.34
CA ARG A 213 4.72 2.44 -21.13
C ARG A 213 5.51 1.14 -21.35
N LEU A 214 5.53 0.22 -20.41
CA LEU A 214 6.07 -1.13 -20.61
C LEU A 214 5.32 -1.88 -21.71
N SER A 215 3.99 -1.81 -21.70
CA SER A 215 3.15 -2.44 -22.73
C SER A 215 3.41 -1.88 -24.13
N GLU A 216 3.60 -0.56 -24.26
CA GLU A 216 3.95 0.10 -25.53
C GLU A 216 5.32 -0.31 -26.06
N LEU A 217 6.26 -0.65 -25.16
CA LEU A 217 7.57 -1.18 -25.50
C LEU A 217 7.54 -2.70 -25.80
N GLY A 218 6.39 -3.36 -25.65
CA GLY A 218 6.20 -4.79 -25.90
C GLY A 218 6.46 -5.71 -24.70
N PHE A 219 6.51 -5.16 -23.48
CA PHE A 219 6.72 -5.91 -22.23
C PHE A 219 5.46 -5.96 -21.37
N LYS A 220 5.26 -7.04 -20.61
CA LYS A 220 4.12 -7.23 -19.69
C LYS A 220 4.60 -7.79 -18.36
#